data_AF-A0A6B3IGN6-F1
#
_entry.id   AF-A0A6B3IGN6-F1
#
_cell.length_a   1.000
_cell.length_b   1.000
_cell.length_c   1.000
_cell.angle_alpha   90.00
_cell.angle_beta   90.00
_cell.angle_gamma   90.00
#
_symmetry.space_group_name_H-M   'P 1'
#
loop_
_entity.id
_entity.type
_entity.pdbx_description
1 polymer ?
#
loop_
_entity_poly.entity_id
_entity_poly.type
_entity_poly.pdbx_seq_one_letter_code
_entity_poly.pdbx_strand_id
1 'polypeptide(L)'
;GQLYVDLQGAGARAAEPETVLGSFLRALGTAESAIPGTLDERAALYRSTLDGRRILVLLDNAHDAAQIRPLLPGTPGCAALVTSRVRMVDLAGAHLVDLDV
;
A
#
# COMPACT_ATOMS: atom_id res chain seq x y z
N GLY A 1 5.64 -2.30 -13.77
CA GLY A 1 6.22 -1.18 -13.00
C GLY A 1 6.23 -1.53 -11.54
N GLN A 2 6.74 -0.64 -10.68
CA GLN A 2 6.76 -0.86 -9.24
C GLN A 2 6.51 0.44 -8.46
N LEU A 3 5.89 0.31 -7.30
CA LEU A 3 5.74 1.34 -6.29
C LEU A 3 6.39 0.83 -5.00
N TYR A 4 7.08 1.72 -4.30
CA TYR A 4 7.79 1.40 -3.06
C TYR A 4 7.48 2.44 -2.00
N VAL A 5 7.33 1.99 -0.76
CA VAL A 5 7.29 2.84 0.42
C VAL A 5 7.84 2.10 1.64
N ASP A 6 8.61 2.79 2.46
CA ASP A 6 8.88 2.39 3.84
C ASP A 6 7.76 2.95 4.72
N LEU A 7 7.00 2.05 5.33
CA LEU A 7 5.86 2.35 6.20
C LEU A 7 6.28 2.75 7.63
N GLN A 8 7.58 2.69 7.93
CA GLN A 8 8.16 3.17 9.18
C GLN A 8 7.51 2.55 10.42
N GLY A 9 7.00 1.32 10.33
CA GLY A 9 6.23 0.66 11.38
C GLY A 9 7.03 0.30 12.63
N ALA A 10 8.36 0.32 12.55
CA ALA A 10 9.25 0.22 13.70
C ALA A 10 9.66 1.57 14.32
N GLY A 11 9.29 2.69 13.69
CA GLY A 11 9.63 4.04 14.12
C GLY A 11 8.64 4.63 15.11
N ALA A 12 8.93 5.84 15.61
CA ALA A 12 8.04 6.56 16.53
C ALA A 12 6.72 7.01 15.87
N ARG A 13 6.69 7.09 14.53
CA ARG A 13 5.50 7.47 13.76
C ARG A 13 5.46 6.67 12.46
N ALA A 14 4.54 5.72 12.41
CA ALA A 14 4.28 4.95 11.19
C ALA A 14 3.72 5.86 10.09
N ALA A 15 3.95 5.51 8.82
CA ALA A 15 3.45 6.25 7.69
C ALA A 15 1.92 6.17 7.59
N GLU A 16 1.25 7.31 7.48
CA GLU A 16 -0.21 7.35 7.35
C GLU A 16 -0.64 6.89 5.95
N PRO A 17 -1.60 5.95 5.82
CA PRO A 17 -2.05 5.44 4.53
C PRO A 17 -2.49 6.54 3.55
N GLU A 18 -3.10 7.61 4.04
CA GLU A 18 -3.51 8.77 3.23
C GLU A 18 -2.32 9.45 2.55
N THR A 19 -1.20 9.59 3.27
CA THR A 19 0.04 10.22 2.76
C THR A 19 0.71 9.32 1.74
N VAL A 20 0.72 8.02 1.99
CA VAL A 20 1.25 7.01 1.06
C VAL A 20 0.45 7.00 -0.23
N LEU A 21 -0.89 6.93 -0.16
CA LEU A 21 -1.76 6.94 -1.34
C LEU A 21 -1.61 8.22 -2.15
N GLY A 22 -1.52 9.39 -1.50
CA GLY A 22 -1.27 10.65 -2.21
C GLY A 22 0.07 10.63 -2.97
N SER A 23 1.10 9.98 -2.41
CA SER A 23 2.39 9.82 -3.08
C SER A 23 2.34 8.83 -4.24
N PHE A 24 1.65 7.71 -4.07
CA PHE A 24 1.44 6.73 -5.15
C PHE A 24 0.63 7.29 -6.30
N LEU A 25 -0.46 8.01 -6.02
CA LEU A 25 -1.29 8.65 -7.03
C LEU A 25 -0.48 9.65 -7.87
N ARG A 26 0.32 10.51 -7.22
CA ARG A 26 1.25 11.40 -7.93
C ARG A 26 2.24 10.64 -8.80
N ALA A 27 2.86 9.57 -8.27
CA ALA A 27 3.80 8.74 -9.02
C ALA A 27 3.15 8.05 -10.23
N LEU A 28 1.85 7.77 -10.16
CA LEU A 28 1.06 7.20 -11.25
C LEU A 28 0.54 8.23 -12.26
N GLY A 29 0.81 9.52 -12.03
CA GLY A 29 0.47 10.64 -12.92
C GLY A 29 -0.80 11.40 -12.55
N THR A 30 -1.41 11.14 -11.39
CA THR A 30 -2.55 11.92 -10.89
C THR A 30 -2.07 13.32 -10.47
N ALA A 31 -2.69 14.36 -11.01
CA ALA A 31 -2.42 15.74 -10.61
C ALA A 31 -2.84 15.97 -9.15
N GLU A 32 -2.09 16.78 -8.39
CA GLU A 32 -2.34 17.07 -6.97
C GLU A 32 -3.78 17.55 -6.72
N SER A 33 -4.30 18.43 -7.58
CA SER A 33 -5.67 18.96 -7.48
C SER A 33 -6.77 17.92 -7.69
N ALA A 34 -6.43 16.75 -8.23
CA ALA A 34 -7.36 15.64 -8.47
C ALA A 34 -7.27 14.56 -7.37
N ILE A 35 -6.38 14.72 -6.38
CA ILE A 35 -6.26 13.77 -5.27
C ILE A 35 -7.34 14.09 -4.23
N PRO A 36 -8.24 13.14 -3.91
CA PRO A 36 -9.32 13.37 -2.96
C PRO A 36 -8.82 13.69 -1.54
N GLY A 37 -9.72 14.22 -0.71
CA GLY A 37 -9.38 14.59 0.67
C GLY A 37 -9.35 13.39 1.63
N THR A 38 -10.17 12.37 1.38
CA THR A 38 -10.38 11.26 2.32
C THR A 38 -9.59 10.01 1.94
N LEU A 39 -9.26 9.18 2.95
CA LEU A 39 -8.63 7.88 2.76
C LEU A 39 -9.38 6.98 1.77
N ASP A 40 -10.69 6.83 1.95
CA ASP A 40 -11.50 5.91 1.14
C ASP A 40 -11.55 6.31 -0.33
N GLU A 41 -11.70 7.61 -0.60
CA GLU A 41 -11.70 8.13 -1.97
C GLU A 41 -10.31 7.99 -2.62
N ARG A 42 -9.22 8.26 -1.88
CA ARG A 42 -7.86 8.04 -2.38
C ARG A 42 -7.60 6.57 -2.69
N ALA A 43 -8.05 5.66 -1.83
CA ALA A 43 -7.90 4.23 -2.04
C ALA A 43 -8.71 3.76 -3.26
N ALA A 44 -9.93 4.28 -3.45
CA ALA A 44 -10.74 4.01 -4.63
C ALA A 44 -10.06 4.51 -5.92
N LEU A 45 -9.60 5.76 -5.94
CA LEU A 45 -8.89 6.34 -7.09
C LEU A 45 -7.60 5.57 -7.41
N TYR A 46 -6.86 5.17 -6.37
CA TYR A 46 -5.64 4.37 -6.52
C TYR A 46 -5.92 3.05 -7.23
N ARG A 47 -6.92 2.29 -6.77
CA ARG A 47 -7.31 1.02 -7.42
C ARG A 47 -7.76 1.24 -8.87
N SER A 48 -8.57 2.27 -9.12
CA SER A 48 -8.98 2.62 -10.50
C SER A 48 -7.79 2.98 -11.39
N THR A 49 -6.77 3.64 -10.85
CA THR A 49 -5.56 4.02 -11.60
C THR A 49 -4.67 2.82 -11.91
N LEU A 50 -4.72 1.77 -11.08
CA LEU A 50 -4.01 0.52 -11.29
C LEU A 50 -4.71 -0.45 -12.25
N ASP A 51 -5.99 -0.24 -12.56
CA ASP A 51 -6.74 -1.12 -13.43
C ASP A 51 -6.09 -1.26 -14.82
N GLY A 52 -6.06 -2.49 -15.33
CA GLY A 52 -5.37 -2.84 -16.59
C GLY A 52 -3.83 -2.72 -16.56
N ARG A 53 -3.22 -2.38 -15.42
CA ARG A 53 -1.76 -2.26 -15.28
C ARG A 53 -1.14 -3.48 -14.59
N ARG A 54 0.17 -3.63 -14.78
CA ARG A 54 1.01 -4.62 -14.10
C ARG A 54 1.99 -3.93 -13.16
N ILE A 55 1.62 -3.80 -11.90
CA ILE A 55 2.40 -3.08 -10.88
C ILE A 55 2.62 -3.96 -9.65
N LEU A 56 3.87 -4.03 -9.19
CA LEU A 56 4.23 -4.57 -7.88
C LEU A 56 4.28 -3.42 -6.87
N VAL A 57 3.60 -3.59 -5.74
CA VAL A 57 3.57 -2.62 -4.64
C VAL A 57 4.37 -3.20 -3.49
N LEU A 58 5.51 -2.59 -3.17
CA LEU A 58 6.37 -2.99 -2.05
C LEU A 58 6.08 -2.08 -0.85
N LEU A 59 5.49 -2.67 0.19
CA LEU A 59 5.16 -2.03 1.46
C LEU A 59 6.16 -2.53 2.51
N ASP A 60 7.24 -1.80 2.69
CA ASP A 60 8.31 -2.20 3.61
C ASP A 60 7.97 -1.76 5.06
N ASN A 61 8.35 -2.56 6.04
CA ASN A 61 8.28 -2.24 7.46
C ASN A 61 6.86 -1.85 7.95
N ALA A 62 5.85 -2.64 7.60
CA ALA A 62 4.47 -2.39 8.01
C ALA A 62 4.25 -2.59 9.52
N HIS A 63 3.47 -1.70 10.13
CA HIS A 63 3.11 -1.77 11.55
C HIS A 63 1.98 -2.76 11.84
N ASP A 64 0.89 -2.71 11.06
CA ASP A 64 -0.27 -3.58 11.21
C ASP A 64 -1.08 -3.69 9.91
N ALA A 65 -2.11 -4.56 9.92
CA ALA A 65 -2.98 -4.76 8.78
C ALA A 65 -3.86 -3.54 8.47
N ALA A 66 -4.20 -2.70 9.45
CA ALA A 66 -5.01 -1.50 9.23
C ALA A 66 -4.26 -0.48 8.38
N GLN A 67 -2.95 -0.36 8.56
CA GLN A 67 -2.08 0.45 7.72
C GLN A 67 -2.01 -0.05 6.27
N ILE A 68 -2.01 -1.38 6.07
CA ILE A 68 -1.83 -2.00 4.75
C ILE A 68 -3.11 -2.03 3.93
N ARG A 69 -4.26 -2.34 4.55
CA ARG A 69 -5.54 -2.61 3.84
C ARG A 69 -5.88 -1.55 2.78
N PRO A 70 -5.76 -0.23 3.05
CA PRO A 70 -6.06 0.81 2.04
C PRO A 70 -5.06 0.85 0.88
N LEU A 71 -3.84 0.34 1.07
CA LEU A 71 -2.73 0.37 0.10
C LEU A 71 -2.74 -0.84 -0.85
N LEU A 72 -3.60 -1.82 -0.60
CA LEU A 72 -3.70 -3.02 -1.43
C LEU A 72 -4.29 -2.69 -2.81
N PRO A 73 -3.66 -3.18 -3.90
CA PRO A 73 -4.07 -2.83 -5.26
C PRO A 73 -5.44 -3.42 -5.63
N GLY A 74 -5.80 -4.61 -5.12
CA GLY A 74 -7.12 -5.23 -5.31
C GLY A 74 -7.53 -5.50 -6.77
N THR A 75 -6.64 -5.30 -7.74
CA THR A 75 -6.91 -5.45 -9.18
C THR A 75 -6.08 -6.60 -9.78
N PRO A 76 -6.63 -7.35 -10.76
CA PRO A 76 -5.88 -8.37 -11.47
C PRO A 76 -4.61 -7.81 -12.13
N GLY A 77 -3.52 -8.58 -12.08
CA GLY A 77 -2.24 -8.18 -12.68
C GLY A 77 -1.35 -7.30 -11.81
N CYS A 78 -1.87 -6.80 -10.68
CA CYS A 78 -1.10 -6.15 -9.63
C CYS A 78 -0.90 -7.08 -8.43
N ALA A 79 0.19 -6.87 -7.69
CA ALA A 79 0.50 -7.62 -6.48
C ALA A 79 1.09 -6.70 -5.41
N ALA A 80 0.94 -7.07 -4.14
CA ALA A 80 1.59 -6.41 -3.01
C ALA A 80 2.56 -7.37 -2.33
N LEU A 81 3.78 -6.90 -2.07
CA LEU A 81 4.76 -7.54 -1.20
C LEU A 81 4.90 -6.68 0.04
N VAL A 82 4.68 -7.29 1.21
CA VAL A 82 4.72 -6.60 2.50
C VAL A 82 5.82 -7.22 3.34
N THR A 83 6.66 -6.38 3.94
CA THR A 83 7.57 -6.81 5.00
C THR A 83 7.06 -6.25 6.33
N SER A 84 7.25 -7.01 7.41
CA SER A 84 6.89 -6.58 8.76
C SER A 84 7.68 -7.36 9.80
N ARG A 85 7.73 -6.82 11.02
CA ARG A 85 8.24 -7.52 12.21
C ARG A 85 7.13 -8.17 13.03
N VAL A 86 5.87 -7.85 12.75
CA VAL A 86 4.72 -8.44 13.42
C VAL A 86 3.99 -9.38 12.46
N ARG A 87 3.44 -10.46 13.02
CA ARG A 87 2.71 -11.45 12.24
C ARG A 87 1.27 -10.98 12.04
N MET A 88 0.90 -10.66 10.80
CA MET A 88 -0.42 -10.12 10.45
C MET A 88 -1.35 -11.23 9.96
N VAL A 89 -1.84 -12.04 10.90
CA VAL A 89 -2.69 -13.22 10.64
C VAL A 89 -4.09 -12.87 10.12
N ASP A 90 -4.53 -11.62 10.23
CA ASP A 90 -5.86 -11.15 9.83
C ASP A 90 -5.92 -10.64 8.37
N LEU A 91 -4.81 -10.69 7.63
CA LEU A 91 -4.75 -10.25 6.24
C LEU A 91 -5.23 -11.37 5.29
N ALA A 92 -6.53 -11.38 5.02
CA ALA A 92 -7.16 -12.39 4.16
C ALA A 92 -6.52 -12.44 2.76
N GLY A 93 -6.24 -13.67 2.28
CA GLY A 93 -5.64 -13.91 0.97
C GLY A 93 -4.13 -13.66 0.89
N ALA A 94 -3.48 -13.28 1.99
CA ALA A 94 -2.03 -13.16 2.04
C ALA A 94 -1.36 -14.52 2.16
N HIS A 95 -0.26 -14.70 1.44
CA HIS A 95 0.70 -15.77 1.68
C HIS A 95 1.76 -15.27 2.66
N LEU A 96 1.66 -15.70 3.93
CA LEU A 96 2.64 -15.34 4.95
C LEU A 96 3.87 -16.23 4.83
N VAL A 97 5.04 -15.60 4.82
CA VAL A 97 6.35 -16.27 4.85
C VAL A 97 7.08 -15.76 6.08
N ASP A 98 7.32 -16.66 7.05
CA ASP A 98 8.20 -16.36 8.17
C ASP A 98 9.65 -16.39 7.68
N LEU A 99 10.44 -15.41 8.09
CA LEU A 99 11.87 -15.35 7.78
C LEU A 99 12.65 -15.76 9.02
N ASP A 100 13.43 -16.83 8.92
CA ASP A 100 14.40 -17.22 9.93
C ASP A 100 15.64 -16.32 9.79
N VAL A 101 15.69 -15.24 10.58
CA VAL A 101 16.84 -14.31 10.68
C VAL A 101 17.52 -14.38 12.03
#